data_AF-A0A2N3BW60-F1
#
_entry.id   AF-A0A2N3BW60-F1
#
_cell.length_a   1.000
_cell.length_b   1.000
_cell.length_c   1.000
_cell.angle_alpha   90.00
_cell.angle_beta   90.00
_cell.angle_gamma   90.00
#
_symmetry.space_group_name_H-M   'P 1'
#
loop_
_entity.id
_entity.type
_entity.pdbx_description
1 polymer ?
#
loop_
_entity_poly.entity_id
_entity_poly.type
_entity_poly.pdbx_seq_one_letter_code
_entity_poly.pdbx_strand_id
1 'polypeptide(L)'
;MRQTETKARAGEGVSDAPAHEVKTALQGFLGEFKGFQDEMTSKLQQQEERLTMLDRKTHAAGRPALSTAVDFDAPHKKAFAAYLRSGDDDGLRGLALEGKALNTQVNAEGGFLVDPETSERIRGVLKSTASIRAIANVVAVEATSFDVLVDHSDLGSGWATETGTLTETATPQIDRISIPLHELSAMPKASQRLLDDSAFDIEGWLAERIADRFSRAEAQAFVSGDGIDKPKGFLSHSTIDNGVWAWGSLGYIPTGAAGDFSPTAASDAIIDLVYALNAEYRANASFVMNSKTAGAVRKMKDADGRFLWSDGLAAGEPARLMGYPVLVAEDMPDIGADAFAIAFGDFHNGYTIAERPDMRVLRDPFSAKPHVLFYASKRVGGDISDFAAIKLLKFAVA
;
A
#
# COMPACT_ATOMS: atom_id res chain seq x y z
N MET A 1 96.40 -2.44 -110.06
CA MET A 1 96.35 -3.90 -109.83
C MET A 1 94.89 -4.27 -109.55
N ARG A 2 94.13 -4.80 -110.54
CA ARG A 2 93.59 -6.20 -110.64
C ARG A 2 93.01 -6.70 -109.29
N GLN A 3 91.76 -7.14 -109.10
CA GLN A 3 90.70 -7.66 -109.99
C GLN A 3 89.41 -7.82 -109.09
N THR A 4 88.20 -7.40 -109.53
CA THR A 4 86.98 -8.24 -109.86
C THR A 4 86.30 -8.92 -108.66
N GLU A 5 84.98 -8.95 -108.44
CA GLU A 5 83.77 -9.05 -109.29
C GLU A 5 82.54 -8.64 -108.41
N THR A 6 81.76 -7.59 -108.71
CA THR A 6 80.54 -7.51 -109.56
C THR A 6 79.33 -8.37 -109.15
N LYS A 7 78.29 -7.70 -108.64
CA LYS A 7 77.02 -7.42 -109.36
C LYS A 7 76.24 -6.38 -108.54
N ALA A 8 76.42 -5.11 -108.88
CA ALA A 8 75.63 -4.35 -109.84
C ALA A 8 74.26 -3.97 -109.24
N ARG A 9 74.13 -2.74 -108.74
CA ARG A 9 73.90 -1.47 -109.48
C ARG A 9 72.39 -1.23 -109.50
N ALA A 10 71.91 -0.48 -108.53
CA ALA A 10 71.85 0.99 -108.48
C ALA A 10 70.47 1.46 -108.92
N GLY A 11 69.76 1.97 -107.93
CA GLY A 11 69.11 3.28 -107.94
C GLY A 11 68.52 3.76 -109.25
N GLU A 12 67.20 3.68 -109.31
CA GLU A 12 66.24 4.71 -109.72
C GLU A 12 64.89 4.11 -109.28
N GLY A 13 64.01 4.75 -108.55
CA GLY A 13 63.78 6.13 -108.18
C GLY A 13 62.32 6.17 -107.72
N VAL A 14 61.97 7.25 -107.01
CA VAL A 14 60.60 7.77 -106.89
C VAL A 14 59.65 7.03 -105.94
N SER A 15 59.25 7.80 -104.92
CA SER A 15 57.95 7.85 -104.26
C SER A 15 57.45 6.69 -103.38
N ASP A 16 57.16 7.10 -102.14
CA ASP A 16 56.01 6.71 -101.30
C ASP A 16 56.16 5.49 -100.37
N ALA A 17 56.21 5.78 -99.05
CA ALA A 17 55.70 5.02 -97.89
C ALA A 17 56.61 5.11 -96.63
N PRO A 18 56.47 6.15 -95.78
CA PRO A 18 57.41 6.43 -94.68
C PRO A 18 57.04 5.84 -93.29
N ALA A 19 56.10 4.90 -93.17
CA ALA A 19 55.55 4.50 -91.85
C ALA A 19 55.66 3.01 -91.48
N HIS A 20 55.98 2.11 -92.42
CA HIS A 20 55.91 0.66 -92.15
C HIS A 20 57.23 0.08 -91.59
N GLU A 21 58.38 0.56 -92.03
CA GLU A 21 59.68 0.08 -91.53
C GLU A 21 59.95 0.50 -90.08
N VAL A 22 59.65 1.75 -89.71
CA VAL A 22 59.81 2.23 -88.32
C VAL A 22 58.89 1.46 -87.37
N LYS A 23 57.65 1.17 -87.78
CA LYS A 23 56.69 0.40 -86.97
C LYS A 23 57.16 -1.05 -86.76
N THR A 24 57.84 -1.62 -87.74
CA THR A 24 58.37 -2.99 -87.67
C THR A 24 59.61 -3.05 -86.77
N ALA A 25 60.50 -2.05 -86.86
CA ALA A 25 61.64 -1.91 -85.93
C ALA A 25 61.20 -1.63 -84.48
N LEU A 26 60.13 -0.86 -84.28
CA LEU A 26 59.57 -0.57 -82.94
C LEU A 26 58.87 -1.79 -82.34
N GLN A 27 58.21 -2.62 -83.15
CA GLN A 27 57.64 -3.90 -82.70
C GLN A 27 58.73 -4.91 -82.32
N GLY A 28 59.85 -4.96 -83.05
CA GLY A 28 61.02 -5.76 -82.68
C GLY A 28 61.60 -5.33 -81.33
N PHE A 29 61.81 -4.03 -81.15
CA PHE A 29 62.31 -3.48 -79.89
C PHE A 29 61.33 -3.69 -78.72
N LEU A 30 60.02 -3.55 -78.94
CA LEU A 30 59.01 -3.84 -77.90
C LEU A 30 58.95 -5.33 -77.54
N GLY A 31 59.25 -6.23 -78.48
CA GLY A 31 59.39 -7.66 -78.23
C GLY A 31 60.63 -7.97 -77.37
N GLU A 32 61.78 -7.39 -77.73
CA GLU A 32 63.03 -7.51 -76.96
C GLU A 32 62.90 -6.87 -75.57
N PHE A 33 62.20 -5.74 -75.46
CA PHE A 33 61.95 -5.07 -74.19
C PHE A 33 61.04 -5.90 -73.27
N LYS A 34 60.01 -6.56 -73.82
CA LYS A 34 59.19 -7.50 -73.04
C LYS A 34 60.00 -8.71 -72.58
N GLY A 35 60.84 -9.27 -73.45
CA GLY A 35 61.75 -10.35 -73.08
C GLY A 35 62.71 -9.94 -71.95
N PHE A 36 63.26 -8.73 -72.02
CA PHE A 36 64.09 -8.17 -70.96
C PHE A 36 63.31 -7.95 -69.66
N GLN A 37 62.09 -7.42 -69.75
CA GLN A 37 61.22 -7.20 -68.59
C GLN A 37 60.88 -8.51 -67.87
N ASP A 38 60.58 -9.57 -68.64
CA ASP A 38 60.29 -10.90 -68.11
C ASP A 38 61.53 -11.56 -67.49
N GLU A 39 62.73 -11.35 -68.05
CA GLU A 39 63.98 -11.82 -67.45
C GLU A 39 64.31 -11.06 -66.14
N MET A 40 64.01 -9.76 -66.09
CA MET A 40 64.25 -8.90 -64.93
C MET A 40 63.30 -9.24 -63.77
N THR A 41 62.01 -9.48 -64.05
CA THR A 41 61.05 -9.95 -63.04
C THR A 41 61.39 -11.34 -62.53
N SER A 42 61.87 -12.25 -63.40
CA SER A 42 62.35 -13.56 -62.97
C SER A 42 63.56 -13.47 -62.03
N LYS A 43 64.54 -12.59 -62.34
CA LYS A 43 65.70 -12.35 -61.46
C LYS A 43 65.30 -11.71 -60.12
N LEU A 44 64.32 -10.82 -60.11
CA LEU A 44 63.78 -10.23 -58.88
C LEU A 44 63.08 -11.29 -58.01
N GLN A 45 62.26 -12.16 -58.60
CA GLN A 45 61.65 -13.27 -57.87
C GLN A 45 62.69 -14.22 -57.28
N GLN A 46 63.75 -14.55 -58.02
CA GLN A 46 64.84 -15.38 -57.50
C GLN A 46 65.62 -14.68 -56.37
N GLN A 47 65.76 -13.35 -56.42
CA GLN A 47 66.36 -12.58 -55.33
C GLN A 47 65.47 -12.54 -54.09
N GLU A 48 64.15 -12.38 -54.25
CA GLU A 48 63.18 -12.46 -53.15
C GLU A 48 63.15 -13.86 -52.53
N GLU A 49 63.17 -14.93 -53.34
CA GLU A 49 63.29 -16.31 -52.83
C GLU A 49 64.61 -16.54 -52.09
N ARG A 50 65.72 -15.98 -52.56
CA ARG A 50 67.00 -16.04 -51.84
C ARG A 50 66.97 -15.25 -50.54
N LEU A 51 66.35 -14.08 -50.52
CA LEU A 51 66.21 -13.26 -49.32
C LEU A 51 65.29 -13.93 -48.31
N THR A 52 64.17 -14.51 -48.73
CA THR A 52 63.28 -15.26 -47.84
C THR A 52 63.93 -16.55 -47.32
N MET A 53 64.74 -17.24 -48.13
CA MET A 53 65.54 -18.37 -47.65
C MET A 53 66.65 -17.95 -46.70
N LEU A 54 67.29 -16.80 -46.94
CA LEU A 54 68.27 -16.22 -46.01
C LEU A 54 67.60 -15.82 -44.71
N ASP A 55 66.45 -15.16 -44.76
CA ASP A 55 65.68 -14.71 -43.60
C ASP A 55 65.19 -15.89 -42.75
N ARG A 56 64.71 -16.95 -43.43
CA ARG A 56 64.35 -18.23 -42.78
C ARG A 56 65.57 -18.92 -42.15
N LYS A 57 66.75 -18.79 -42.75
CA LYS A 57 68.00 -19.36 -42.22
C LYS A 57 68.61 -18.50 -41.11
N THR A 58 68.44 -17.19 -41.13
CA THR A 58 68.89 -16.27 -40.06
C THR A 58 67.97 -16.33 -38.85
N HIS A 59 66.67 -16.56 -39.03
CA HIS A 59 65.75 -16.88 -37.92
C HIS A 59 65.97 -18.27 -37.32
N ALA A 60 66.54 -19.22 -38.07
CA ALA A 60 66.92 -20.55 -37.56
C ALA A 60 68.32 -20.56 -36.87
N ALA A 61 69.11 -19.50 -37.02
CA ALA A 61 70.43 -19.34 -36.38
C ALA A 61 70.39 -18.49 -35.10
N GLY A 62 69.20 -18.04 -34.67
CA GLY A 62 68.97 -17.60 -33.30
C GLY A 62 69.08 -18.81 -32.38
N ARG A 63 70.06 -18.79 -31.46
CA ARG A 63 70.29 -19.86 -30.46
C ARG A 63 68.95 -20.30 -29.85
N PRO A 64 68.64 -21.61 -29.80
CA PRO A 64 67.39 -22.07 -29.21
C PRO A 64 67.31 -21.57 -27.76
N ALA A 65 66.21 -20.89 -27.43
CA ALA A 65 65.95 -20.42 -26.08
C ALA A 65 65.89 -21.65 -25.16
N LEU A 66 66.94 -21.83 -24.36
CA LEU A 66 66.99 -22.86 -23.34
C LEU A 66 66.05 -22.43 -22.21
N SER A 67 64.81 -22.91 -22.30
CA SER A 67 63.66 -22.62 -21.44
C SER A 67 63.02 -21.23 -21.61
N THR A 68 61.90 -21.19 -22.32
CA THR A 68 60.82 -20.23 -22.03
C THR A 68 60.05 -20.78 -20.84
N ALA A 69 60.65 -20.72 -19.64
CA ALA A 69 59.86 -20.82 -18.43
C ALA A 69 59.09 -19.50 -18.33
N VAL A 70 57.84 -19.52 -18.80
CA VAL A 70 56.87 -18.50 -18.39
C VAL A 70 56.59 -18.80 -16.93
N ASP A 71 57.44 -18.31 -16.04
CA ASP A 71 57.18 -18.31 -14.62
C ASP A 71 55.90 -17.49 -14.42
N PHE A 72 54.80 -18.17 -14.12
CA PHE A 72 53.60 -17.61 -13.51
C PHE A 72 53.87 -17.13 -12.08
N ASP A 73 55.10 -16.70 -11.77
CA ASP A 73 55.43 -16.22 -10.44
C ASP A 73 54.93 -14.78 -10.33
N ALA A 74 54.10 -14.55 -9.30
CA ALA A 74 53.24 -13.40 -9.14
C ALA A 74 53.91 -12.07 -9.56
N PRO A 75 53.21 -11.16 -10.26
CA PRO A 75 53.76 -9.90 -10.78
C PRO A 75 54.52 -9.09 -9.71
N HIS A 76 54.11 -9.21 -8.44
CA HIS A 76 54.76 -8.62 -7.28
C HIS A 76 56.23 -9.06 -7.07
N LYS A 77 56.57 -10.35 -7.28
CA LYS A 77 57.94 -10.85 -7.09
C LYS A 77 58.88 -10.38 -8.20
N LYS A 78 58.36 -10.30 -9.43
CA LYS A 78 59.10 -9.77 -10.58
C LYS A 78 59.36 -8.27 -10.45
N ALA A 79 58.36 -7.51 -9.99
CA ALA A 79 58.50 -6.08 -9.70
C ALA A 79 59.50 -5.82 -8.54
N PHE A 80 59.43 -6.61 -7.47
CA PHE A 80 60.35 -6.50 -6.34
C PHE A 80 61.81 -6.85 -6.70
N ALA A 81 62.01 -7.88 -7.52
CA ALA A 81 63.34 -8.25 -8.01
C ALA A 81 63.91 -7.21 -9.00
N ALA A 82 63.07 -6.49 -9.75
CA ALA A 82 63.48 -5.39 -10.60
C ALA A 82 63.89 -4.17 -9.76
N TYR A 83 63.09 -3.78 -8.76
CA TYR A 83 63.41 -2.71 -7.83
C TYR A 83 64.75 -2.92 -7.12
N LEU A 84 65.03 -4.14 -6.63
CA LEU A 84 66.30 -4.46 -5.97
C LEU A 84 67.53 -4.39 -6.89
N ARG A 85 67.38 -4.63 -8.20
CA ARG A 85 68.52 -4.65 -9.14
C ARG A 85 68.76 -3.32 -9.83
N SER A 86 67.71 -2.58 -10.16
CA SER A 86 67.81 -1.34 -10.95
C SER A 86 67.26 -0.11 -10.24
N GLY A 87 66.71 -0.23 -9.03
CA GLY A 87 66.04 0.87 -8.32
C GLY A 87 64.74 1.33 -8.99
N ASP A 88 64.24 0.56 -9.96
CA ASP A 88 63.07 0.91 -10.74
C ASP A 88 61.78 0.54 -9.98
N ASP A 89 61.06 1.56 -9.54
CA ASP A 89 59.83 1.49 -8.72
C ASP A 89 58.55 1.47 -9.58
N ASP A 90 58.67 1.60 -10.90
CA ASP A 90 57.51 1.72 -11.80
C ASP A 90 56.63 0.45 -11.76
N GLY A 91 57.25 -0.73 -11.62
CA GLY A 91 56.54 -2.00 -11.47
C GLY A 91 55.88 -2.21 -10.09
N LEU A 92 56.28 -1.44 -9.06
CA LEU A 92 55.70 -1.54 -7.71
C LEU A 92 54.45 -0.67 -7.55
N ARG A 93 54.41 0.51 -8.19
CA ARG A 93 53.32 1.50 -8.06
C ARG A 93 51.98 1.03 -8.64
N GLY A 94 52.00 0.09 -9.58
CA GLY A 94 50.79 -0.49 -10.19
C GLY A 94 50.21 -1.70 -9.45
N LEU A 95 50.86 -2.17 -8.38
CA LEU A 95 50.37 -3.30 -7.58
C LEU A 95 49.35 -2.76 -6.58
N ALA A 96 48.07 -2.81 -6.97
CA ALA A 96 46.99 -2.68 -6.01
C ALA A 96 47.19 -3.78 -4.95
N LEU A 97 47.48 -3.38 -3.71
CA LEU A 97 47.39 -4.27 -2.57
C LEU A 97 45.95 -4.79 -2.54
N GLU A 98 45.75 -6.03 -2.96
CA GLU A 98 44.49 -6.73 -2.83
C GLU A 98 44.28 -7.04 -1.34
N GLY A 99 43.94 -5.98 -0.59
CA GLY A 99 43.53 -6.09 0.79
C GLY A 99 42.21 -6.82 0.82
N LYS A 100 42.24 -8.12 1.09
CA LYS A 100 41.08 -8.90 1.54
C LYS A 100 40.64 -8.32 2.88
N ALA A 101 39.94 -7.21 2.83
CA ALA A 101 39.38 -6.52 3.99
C ALA A 101 38.04 -7.17 4.32
N LEU A 102 37.80 -7.46 5.60
CA LEU A 102 36.50 -7.92 6.08
C LEU A 102 35.47 -6.81 5.81
N ASN A 103 34.42 -7.14 5.06
CA ASN A 103 33.33 -6.24 4.71
C ASN A 103 32.00 -6.77 5.27
N THR A 104 31.22 -5.88 5.88
CA THR A 104 29.91 -6.21 6.46
C THR A 104 28.82 -6.39 5.42
N GLN A 105 29.02 -5.96 4.18
CA GLN A 105 28.07 -6.15 3.08
C GLN A 105 28.05 -7.58 2.53
N VAL A 106 29.15 -8.33 2.69
CA VAL A 106 29.27 -9.71 2.23
C VAL A 106 29.19 -10.63 3.45
N ASN A 107 28.16 -11.48 3.50
CA ASN A 107 27.87 -12.34 4.65
C ASN A 107 29.10 -13.14 5.13
N ALA A 108 29.85 -13.73 4.19
CA ALA A 108 31.03 -14.54 4.48
C ALA A 108 32.26 -13.74 4.95
N GLU A 109 32.31 -12.43 4.69
CA GLU A 109 33.46 -11.56 4.98
C GLU A 109 33.25 -10.69 6.23
N GLY A 110 32.33 -11.08 7.11
CA GLY A 110 32.05 -10.39 8.37
C GLY A 110 30.62 -9.85 8.50
N GLY A 111 29.78 -9.99 7.47
CA GLY A 111 28.36 -9.61 7.55
C GLY A 111 27.56 -10.42 8.59
N PHE A 112 27.90 -11.68 8.83
CA PHE A 112 27.26 -12.48 9.91
C PHE A 112 27.57 -11.98 11.33
N LEU A 113 28.55 -11.10 11.50
CA LEU A 113 28.94 -10.56 12.81
C LEU A 113 28.16 -9.29 13.16
N VAL A 114 27.34 -8.79 12.24
CA VAL A 114 26.55 -7.57 12.42
C VAL A 114 25.07 -7.94 12.41
N ASP A 115 24.49 -8.04 13.61
CA ASP A 115 23.06 -8.23 13.77
C ASP A 115 22.34 -6.87 13.66
N PRO A 116 21.30 -6.74 12.81
CA PRO A 116 20.48 -5.55 12.78
C PRO A 116 19.69 -5.42 14.08
N GLU A 117 19.68 -4.22 14.67
CA GLU A 117 18.85 -3.94 15.83
C GLU A 117 17.37 -4.01 15.45
N THR A 118 16.61 -4.84 16.18
CA THR A 118 15.16 -4.91 16.05
C THR A 118 14.49 -3.92 17.00
N SER A 119 13.32 -3.40 16.62
CA SER A 119 12.57 -2.49 17.48
C SER A 119 12.15 -3.14 18.80
N GLU A 120 12.20 -2.41 19.90
CA GLU A 120 11.81 -2.89 21.25
C GLU A 120 10.36 -3.41 21.34
N ARG A 121 9.44 -2.91 20.49
CA ARG A 121 8.02 -3.31 20.49
C ARG A 121 7.47 -3.54 19.09
N ILE A 122 6.55 -4.49 18.99
CA ILE A 122 5.77 -4.74 17.76
C ILE A 122 4.75 -3.61 17.59
N ARG A 123 4.97 -2.75 16.59
CA ARG A 123 4.04 -1.65 16.28
C ARG A 123 2.81 -2.13 15.53
N GLY A 124 1.67 -1.51 15.83
CA GLY A 124 0.41 -1.72 15.10
C GLY A 124 0.01 -0.52 14.27
N VAL A 125 -0.90 -0.78 13.33
CA VAL A 125 -1.70 0.27 12.71
C VAL A 125 -2.71 0.77 13.73
N LEU A 126 -2.74 2.09 13.98
CA LEU A 126 -3.76 2.72 14.81
C LEU A 126 -5.11 2.63 14.08
N LYS A 127 -6.16 2.27 14.81
CA LYS A 127 -7.52 2.22 14.31
C LYS A 127 -8.38 3.07 15.22
N SER A 128 -9.48 3.61 14.69
CA SER A 128 -10.41 4.38 15.49
C SER A 128 -10.98 3.53 16.62
N THR A 129 -11.00 4.10 17.82
CA THR A 129 -11.57 3.53 19.04
C THR A 129 -12.87 4.23 19.44
N ALA A 130 -13.29 5.25 18.69
CA ALA A 130 -14.55 5.95 18.93
C ALA A 130 -15.71 4.98 18.71
N SER A 131 -16.46 4.74 19.78
CA SER A 131 -17.55 3.78 19.82
C SER A 131 -18.76 4.44 20.48
N ILE A 132 -19.95 3.97 20.09
CA ILE A 132 -21.23 4.39 20.68
C ILE A 132 -21.29 4.11 22.17
N ARG A 133 -20.47 3.18 22.70
CA ARG A 133 -20.33 2.97 24.16
C ARG A 133 -20.06 4.28 24.92
N ALA A 134 -19.36 5.24 24.33
CA ALA A 134 -19.05 6.51 25.01
C ALA A 134 -20.27 7.40 25.28
N ILE A 135 -21.37 7.20 24.53
CA ILE A 135 -22.59 8.02 24.61
C ILE A 135 -23.84 7.23 24.99
N ALA A 136 -23.81 5.90 24.87
CA ALA A 136 -24.91 5.02 25.23
C ALA A 136 -24.94 4.70 26.73
N ASN A 137 -26.07 4.21 27.22
CA ASN A 137 -26.17 3.70 28.58
C ASN A 137 -25.57 2.29 28.67
N VAL A 138 -24.62 2.09 29.59
CA VAL A 138 -23.95 0.80 29.78
C VAL A 138 -24.39 0.21 31.12
N VAL A 139 -25.01 -0.96 31.07
CA VAL A 139 -25.49 -1.69 32.25
C VAL A 139 -24.72 -3.00 32.42
N ALA A 140 -24.26 -3.26 33.65
CA ALA A 140 -23.64 -4.51 34.01
C ALA A 140 -24.71 -5.55 34.36
N VAL A 141 -24.70 -6.69 33.67
CA VAL A 141 -25.76 -7.71 33.79
C VAL A 141 -25.16 -9.10 33.97
N GLU A 142 -25.68 -9.83 34.96
CA GLU A 142 -25.27 -11.21 35.24
C GLU A 142 -26.23 -12.28 34.69
N ALA A 143 -27.33 -11.87 34.06
CA ALA A 143 -28.30 -12.73 33.41
C ALA A 143 -27.98 -13.00 31.92
N THR A 144 -28.80 -13.83 31.28
CA THR A 144 -28.70 -14.13 29.83
C THR A 144 -29.31 -13.04 28.96
N SER A 145 -30.22 -12.24 29.51
CA SER A 145 -30.85 -11.10 28.85
C SER A 145 -31.08 -9.97 29.86
N PHE A 146 -31.24 -8.76 29.35
CA PHE A 146 -31.63 -7.58 30.11
C PHE A 146 -32.94 -7.05 29.54
N ASP A 147 -33.98 -6.96 30.36
CA ASP A 147 -35.29 -6.49 29.92
C ASP A 147 -35.48 -5.03 30.37
N VAL A 148 -35.73 -4.14 29.41
CA VAL A 148 -36.12 -2.75 29.66
C VAL A 148 -37.63 -2.66 29.53
N LEU A 149 -38.27 -2.05 30.54
CA LEU A 149 -39.69 -1.73 30.52
C LEU A 149 -39.86 -0.28 30.11
N VAL A 150 -40.67 -0.05 29.08
CA VAL A 150 -40.84 1.25 28.46
C VAL A 150 -42.32 1.58 28.35
N ASP A 151 -42.68 2.77 28.81
CA ASP A 151 -44.00 3.33 28.60
C ASP A 151 -43.92 4.28 27.40
N HIS A 152 -44.69 3.99 26.36
CA HIS A 152 -44.64 4.74 25.11
C HIS A 152 -45.92 5.51 24.83
N SER A 153 -46.91 5.44 25.70
CA SER A 153 -48.20 6.11 25.53
C SER A 153 -48.41 7.13 26.63
N ASP A 154 -48.87 8.32 26.27
CA ASP A 154 -49.21 9.33 27.27
C ASP A 154 -50.56 9.01 27.92
N LEU A 155 -50.75 9.50 29.15
CA LEU A 155 -52.01 9.38 29.85
C LEU A 155 -53.04 10.32 29.20
N GLY A 156 -54.23 9.79 28.95
CA GLY A 156 -55.33 10.63 28.53
C GLY A 156 -55.65 11.67 29.62
N SER A 157 -55.83 12.92 29.24
CA SER A 157 -56.33 13.97 30.15
C SER A 157 -57.50 14.69 29.51
N GLY A 158 -58.46 15.10 30.34
CA GLY A 158 -59.66 15.80 29.90
C GLY A 158 -60.11 16.80 30.96
N TRP A 159 -60.58 17.96 30.50
CA TRP A 159 -61.16 18.97 31.39
C TRP A 159 -62.58 18.55 31.77
N ALA A 160 -62.80 18.33 33.06
CA ALA A 160 -64.14 18.02 33.57
C ALA A 160 -65.01 19.28 33.68
N THR A 161 -66.31 19.13 33.43
CA THR A 161 -67.33 20.17 33.67
C THR A 161 -68.20 19.77 34.86
N GLU A 162 -68.79 20.76 35.54
CA GLU A 162 -69.55 20.56 36.79
C GLU A 162 -70.73 19.60 36.66
N THR A 163 -71.33 19.52 35.47
CA THR A 163 -72.50 18.67 35.17
C THR A 163 -72.20 17.51 34.21
N GLY A 164 -70.95 17.36 33.78
CA GLY A 164 -70.54 16.31 32.85
C GLY A 164 -70.16 15.01 33.57
N THR A 165 -70.63 13.87 33.07
CA THR A 165 -70.14 12.56 33.52
C THR A 165 -68.69 12.39 33.07
N LEU A 166 -67.75 12.24 34.02
CA LEU A 166 -66.36 11.93 33.69
C LEU A 166 -66.28 10.55 33.03
N THR A 167 -65.71 10.49 31.83
CA THR A 167 -65.31 9.25 31.17
C THR A 167 -63.90 8.86 31.59
N GLU A 168 -63.65 7.57 31.76
CA GLU A 168 -62.31 7.05 32.04
C GLU A 168 -61.33 7.45 30.92
N THR A 169 -60.16 7.94 31.32
CA THR A 169 -59.08 8.32 30.40
C THR A 169 -58.24 7.11 30.02
N ALA A 170 -57.47 7.24 28.93
CA ALA A 170 -56.56 6.18 28.49
C ALA A 170 -55.50 5.87 29.55
N THR A 171 -55.16 4.58 29.69
CA THR A 171 -54.09 4.08 30.57
C THR A 171 -52.80 3.81 29.80
N PRO A 172 -51.63 3.99 30.45
CA PRO A 172 -50.36 3.78 29.79
C PRO A 172 -50.15 2.31 29.40
N GLN A 173 -49.55 2.09 28.23
CA GLN A 173 -49.17 0.80 27.70
C GLN A 173 -47.67 0.59 27.92
N ILE A 174 -47.33 -0.45 28.68
CA ILE A 174 -45.95 -0.81 28.98
C ILE A 174 -45.52 -1.91 28.01
N ASP A 175 -44.46 -1.64 27.28
CA ASP A 175 -43.80 -2.61 26.42
C ASP A 175 -42.51 -3.13 27.09
N ARG A 176 -42.07 -4.32 26.70
CA ARG A 176 -40.86 -4.96 27.20
C ARG A 176 -39.89 -5.23 26.07
N ILE A 177 -38.78 -4.53 26.08
CA ILE A 177 -37.67 -4.73 25.14
C ILE A 177 -36.66 -5.66 25.81
N SER A 178 -36.45 -6.84 25.25
CA SER A 178 -35.48 -7.81 25.77
C SER A 178 -34.17 -7.72 24.99
N ILE A 179 -33.08 -7.44 25.70
CA ILE A 179 -31.72 -7.33 25.15
C ILE A 179 -30.97 -8.64 25.46
N PRO A 180 -30.87 -9.59 24.52
CA PRO A 180 -30.07 -10.80 24.71
C PRO A 180 -28.58 -10.47 24.77
N LEU A 181 -27.86 -11.11 25.69
CA LEU A 181 -26.40 -11.03 25.72
C LEU A 181 -25.82 -12.10 24.80
N HIS A 182 -25.05 -11.68 23.81
CA HIS A 182 -24.35 -12.57 22.89
C HIS A 182 -22.89 -12.71 23.28
N GLU A 183 -22.25 -13.80 22.83
CA GLU A 183 -20.84 -14.07 23.12
C GLU A 183 -19.96 -13.72 21.91
N LEU A 184 -19.05 -12.78 22.12
CA LEU A 184 -17.99 -12.43 21.18
C LEU A 184 -16.74 -13.22 21.57
N SER A 185 -16.23 -14.05 20.67
CA SER A 185 -15.05 -14.88 20.93
C SER A 185 -14.00 -14.78 19.82
N ALA A 186 -12.73 -14.97 20.20
CA ALA A 186 -11.60 -15.05 19.30
C ALA A 186 -10.65 -16.15 19.76
N MET A 187 -10.09 -16.89 18.81
CA MET A 187 -9.19 -18.02 19.08
C MET A 187 -7.96 -18.01 18.14
N PRO A 188 -7.03 -17.05 18.27
CA PRO A 188 -5.76 -17.14 17.56
C PRO A 188 -4.93 -18.33 18.06
N LYS A 189 -4.23 -18.98 17.12
CA LYS A 189 -3.24 -20.03 17.44
C LYS A 189 -1.82 -19.47 17.33
N ALA A 190 -0.95 -19.86 18.26
CA ALA A 190 0.48 -19.63 18.19
C ALA A 190 1.25 -20.96 18.28
N SER A 191 2.45 -21.02 17.72
CA SER A 191 3.33 -22.18 17.90
C SER A 191 4.02 -22.10 19.26
N GLN A 192 4.13 -23.22 19.99
CA GLN A 192 4.86 -23.23 21.27
C GLN A 192 6.31 -22.76 21.10
N ARG A 193 6.99 -23.19 20.04
CA ARG A 193 8.36 -22.74 19.74
C ARG A 193 8.47 -21.24 19.50
N LEU A 194 7.44 -20.64 18.90
CA LEU A 194 7.42 -19.19 18.71
C LEU A 194 7.32 -18.48 20.06
N LEU A 195 6.48 -18.98 20.97
CA LEU A 195 6.32 -18.40 22.31
C LEU A 195 7.61 -18.55 23.12
N ASP A 196 8.29 -19.68 23.01
CA ASP A 196 9.51 -19.98 23.78
C ASP A 196 10.75 -19.26 23.25
N ASP A 197 10.90 -19.15 21.91
CA ASP A 197 12.11 -18.63 21.26
C ASP A 197 12.02 -17.11 20.94
N SER A 198 10.83 -16.49 21.08
CA SER A 198 10.66 -15.08 20.74
C SER A 198 11.25 -14.14 21.78
N ALA A 199 11.92 -13.09 21.30
CA ALA A 199 12.39 -11.98 22.16
C ALA A 199 11.26 -11.02 22.60
N PHE A 200 10.04 -11.20 22.06
CA PHE A 200 8.88 -10.36 22.34
C PHE A 200 7.84 -11.10 23.17
N ASP A 201 7.10 -10.40 24.02
CA ASP A 201 5.93 -10.95 24.69
C ASP A 201 4.75 -11.10 23.69
N ILE A 202 4.70 -12.26 23.04
CA ILE A 202 3.63 -12.58 22.08
C ILE A 202 2.29 -12.79 22.78
N GLU A 203 2.26 -13.25 24.03
CA GLU A 203 1.01 -13.46 24.77
C GLU A 203 0.35 -12.12 25.11
N GLY A 204 1.11 -11.20 25.70
CA GLY A 204 0.66 -9.84 25.99
C GLY A 204 0.23 -9.10 24.72
N TRP A 205 1.03 -9.20 23.66
CA TRP A 205 0.69 -8.61 22.37
C TRP A 205 -0.60 -9.18 21.76
N LEU A 206 -0.81 -10.50 21.83
CA LEU A 206 -2.06 -11.13 21.37
C LEU A 206 -3.26 -10.67 22.22
N ALA A 207 -3.10 -10.58 23.54
CA ALA A 207 -4.15 -10.11 24.43
C ALA A 207 -4.60 -8.68 24.11
N GLU A 208 -3.66 -7.75 23.92
CA GLU A 208 -3.95 -6.38 23.48
C GLU A 208 -4.68 -6.35 22.14
N ARG A 209 -4.23 -7.16 21.16
CA ARG A 209 -4.86 -7.24 19.84
C ARG A 209 -6.27 -7.79 19.88
N ILE A 210 -6.52 -8.77 20.75
CA ILE A 210 -7.85 -9.32 20.96
C ILE A 210 -8.77 -8.27 21.57
N ALA A 211 -8.30 -7.55 22.60
CA ALA A 211 -9.06 -6.47 23.24
C ALA A 211 -9.43 -5.37 22.22
N ASP A 212 -8.46 -4.88 21.45
CA ASP A 212 -8.69 -3.92 20.36
C ASP A 212 -9.70 -4.45 19.33
N ARG A 213 -9.61 -5.73 18.98
CA ARG A 213 -10.52 -6.36 18.01
C ARG A 213 -11.94 -6.46 18.58
N PHE A 214 -12.09 -6.78 19.87
CA PHE A 214 -13.37 -6.84 20.54
C PHE A 214 -14.02 -5.48 20.62
N SER A 215 -13.29 -4.44 21.01
CA SER A 215 -13.82 -3.06 21.06
C SER A 215 -14.31 -2.57 19.70
N ARG A 216 -13.65 -2.96 18.61
CA ARG A 216 -14.08 -2.61 17.26
C ARG A 216 -15.25 -3.44 16.76
N ALA A 217 -15.23 -4.75 17.02
CA ALA A 217 -16.31 -5.65 16.58
C ALA A 217 -17.63 -5.32 17.28
N GLU A 218 -17.59 -4.99 18.58
CA GLU A 218 -18.80 -4.57 19.30
C GLU A 218 -19.26 -3.17 18.86
N ALA A 219 -18.35 -2.21 18.59
CA ALA A 219 -18.70 -0.90 18.06
C ALA A 219 -19.46 -1.00 16.73
N GLN A 220 -18.98 -1.85 15.81
CA GLN A 220 -19.67 -2.13 14.56
C GLN A 220 -21.05 -2.77 14.77
N ALA A 221 -21.16 -3.72 15.70
CA ALA A 221 -22.42 -4.38 16.00
C ALA A 221 -23.47 -3.42 16.57
N PHE A 222 -23.06 -2.46 17.42
CA PHE A 222 -23.98 -1.44 17.94
C PHE A 222 -24.53 -0.51 16.87
N VAL A 223 -23.83 -0.34 15.74
CA VAL A 223 -24.28 0.48 14.61
C VAL A 223 -25.17 -0.31 13.66
N SER A 224 -24.64 -1.41 13.11
CA SER A 224 -25.26 -2.12 11.98
C SER A 224 -25.39 -3.64 12.21
N GLY A 225 -25.51 -4.08 13.47
CA GLY A 225 -25.72 -5.48 13.81
C GLY A 225 -27.14 -5.96 13.47
N ASP A 226 -27.26 -7.16 12.89
CA ASP A 226 -28.54 -7.72 12.42
C ASP A 226 -29.38 -8.41 13.52
N GLY A 227 -28.86 -8.55 14.75
CA GLY A 227 -29.53 -9.22 15.86
C GLY A 227 -29.44 -10.75 15.87
N ILE A 228 -28.74 -11.38 14.92
CA ILE A 228 -28.52 -12.83 14.86
C ILE A 228 -27.16 -13.14 15.48
N ASP A 229 -27.17 -13.71 16.69
CA ASP A 229 -25.98 -14.04 17.49
C ASP A 229 -25.02 -12.86 17.75
N LYS A 230 -25.53 -11.62 17.62
CA LYS A 230 -24.82 -10.37 17.91
C LYS A 230 -25.82 -9.26 18.25
N PRO A 231 -25.39 -8.17 18.91
CA PRO A 231 -26.25 -7.02 19.20
C PRO A 231 -26.99 -6.52 17.97
N LYS A 232 -28.20 -6.00 18.17
CA LYS A 232 -28.95 -5.34 17.11
C LYS A 232 -28.54 -3.88 17.06
N GLY A 233 -28.01 -3.46 15.93
CA GLY A 233 -27.58 -2.09 15.71
C GLY A 233 -28.77 -1.17 15.51
N PHE A 234 -28.67 0.09 15.92
CA PHE A 234 -29.79 1.02 15.79
C PHE A 234 -30.18 1.25 14.30
N LEU A 235 -29.25 1.14 13.35
CA LEU A 235 -29.55 1.26 11.91
C LEU A 235 -30.31 0.06 11.33
N SER A 236 -30.32 -1.08 12.02
CA SER A 236 -30.97 -2.32 11.55
C SER A 236 -32.42 -2.45 12.03
N HIS A 237 -32.93 -1.47 12.77
CA HIS A 237 -34.35 -1.37 13.09
C HIS A 237 -35.16 -0.81 11.94
N SER A 238 -36.47 -1.06 11.96
CA SER A 238 -37.37 -0.48 10.97
C SER A 238 -37.33 1.04 11.06
N THR A 239 -37.19 1.70 9.91
CA THR A 239 -37.15 3.16 9.80
C THR A 239 -38.39 3.65 9.07
N ILE A 240 -39.03 4.69 9.59
CA ILE A 240 -40.24 5.31 9.03
C ILE A 240 -39.98 6.83 8.92
N ASP A 241 -40.64 7.48 7.97
CA ASP A 241 -40.59 8.94 7.85
C ASP A 241 -41.06 9.59 9.17
N ASN A 242 -40.35 10.62 9.62
CA ASN A 242 -40.61 11.22 10.92
C ASN A 242 -42.03 11.83 11.03
N GLY A 243 -42.64 12.27 9.93
CA GLY A 243 -43.99 12.85 9.93
C GLY A 243 -45.11 11.83 10.25
N VAL A 244 -44.84 10.54 10.06
CA VAL A 244 -45.75 9.43 10.36
C VAL A 244 -45.11 8.42 11.32
N TRP A 245 -44.23 8.93 12.19
CA TRP A 245 -43.51 8.10 13.17
C TRP A 245 -44.48 7.35 14.09
N ALA A 246 -44.16 6.08 14.32
CA ALA A 246 -44.85 5.21 15.26
C ALA A 246 -43.83 4.44 16.11
N TRP A 247 -44.25 4.07 17.31
CA TRP A 247 -43.44 3.26 18.22
C TRP A 247 -43.00 1.94 17.57
N GLY A 248 -41.80 1.47 17.90
CA GLY A 248 -41.17 0.29 17.29
C GLY A 248 -40.46 0.57 15.97
N SER A 249 -40.34 1.83 15.56
CA SER A 249 -39.52 2.24 14.41
C SER A 249 -38.75 3.53 14.70
N LEU A 250 -37.61 3.72 14.04
CA LEU A 250 -36.86 4.97 14.09
C LEU A 250 -37.38 5.97 13.05
N GLY A 251 -37.46 7.24 13.45
CA GLY A 251 -37.82 8.33 12.54
C GLY A 251 -36.63 8.75 11.69
N TYR A 252 -36.82 8.91 10.38
CA TYR A 252 -35.81 9.52 9.50
C TYR A 252 -36.32 10.79 8.81
N ILE A 253 -35.36 11.60 8.35
CA ILE A 253 -35.62 12.76 7.50
C ILE A 253 -34.82 12.60 6.20
N PRO A 254 -35.46 12.75 5.03
CA PRO A 254 -34.76 12.75 3.74
C PRO A 254 -33.98 14.05 3.53
N THR A 255 -32.78 13.97 2.94
CA THR A 255 -31.99 15.16 2.58
C THR A 255 -32.54 15.92 1.37
N GLY A 256 -33.49 15.34 0.63
CA GLY A 256 -34.11 15.93 -0.56
C GLY A 256 -33.33 15.68 -1.86
N ALA A 257 -32.18 15.00 -1.80
CA ALA A 257 -31.42 14.57 -2.97
C ALA A 257 -30.93 13.12 -2.77
N ALA A 258 -30.95 12.33 -3.85
CA ALA A 258 -30.44 10.97 -3.81
C ALA A 258 -28.89 10.98 -3.80
N GLY A 259 -28.29 10.37 -2.78
CA GLY A 259 -26.86 10.07 -2.76
C GLY A 259 -25.91 11.19 -2.34
N ASP A 260 -26.40 12.40 -2.06
CA ASP A 260 -25.64 13.47 -1.40
C ASP A 260 -26.60 14.51 -0.76
N PHE A 261 -26.05 15.53 -0.12
CA PHE A 261 -26.81 16.70 0.33
C PHE A 261 -27.42 17.48 -0.83
N SER A 262 -28.52 18.20 -0.56
CA SER A 262 -29.14 19.08 -1.55
C SER A 262 -28.16 20.17 -2.03
N PRO A 263 -28.02 20.40 -3.35
CA PRO A 263 -27.07 21.37 -3.89
C PRO A 263 -27.43 22.83 -3.58
N THR A 264 -28.68 23.13 -3.28
CA THR A 264 -29.16 24.50 -2.99
C THR A 264 -29.34 24.79 -1.50
N ALA A 265 -29.58 23.75 -0.70
CA ALA A 265 -29.97 23.87 0.71
C ALA A 265 -29.40 22.71 1.56
N ALA A 266 -28.10 22.45 1.45
CA ALA A 266 -27.44 21.33 2.13
C ALA A 266 -27.58 21.37 3.66
N SER A 267 -27.59 22.58 4.25
CA SER A 267 -27.67 22.80 5.70
C SER A 267 -29.04 22.50 6.29
N ASP A 268 -30.11 22.68 5.50
CA ASP A 268 -31.48 22.71 6.00
C ASP A 268 -31.87 21.31 6.50
N ALA A 269 -31.45 20.26 5.80
CA ALA A 269 -31.68 18.88 6.20
C ALA A 269 -31.09 18.53 7.59
N ILE A 270 -29.96 19.14 7.96
CA ILE A 270 -29.34 18.94 9.30
C ILE A 270 -30.12 19.72 10.36
N ILE A 271 -30.59 20.92 10.03
CA ILE A 271 -31.42 21.73 10.94
C ILE A 271 -32.75 21.01 11.18
N ASP A 272 -33.39 20.53 10.13
CA ASP A 272 -34.63 19.76 10.21
C ASP A 272 -34.44 18.50 11.05
N LEU A 273 -33.30 17.81 10.93
CA LEU A 273 -32.94 16.67 11.78
C LEU A 273 -32.87 17.04 13.26
N VAL A 274 -32.25 18.17 13.59
CA VAL A 274 -32.18 18.64 14.98
C VAL A 274 -33.56 18.94 15.53
N TYR A 275 -34.40 19.66 14.76
CA TYR A 275 -35.71 20.10 15.23
C TYR A 275 -36.80 19.04 15.15
N ALA A 276 -36.58 17.95 14.41
CA ALA A 276 -37.43 16.77 14.43
C ALA A 276 -37.32 15.95 15.71
N LEU A 277 -36.23 16.09 16.47
CA LEU A 277 -36.08 15.50 17.78
C LEU A 277 -36.84 16.33 18.83
N ASN A 278 -37.60 15.66 19.71
CA ASN A 278 -38.32 16.33 20.79
C ASN A 278 -37.35 17.13 21.68
N ALA A 279 -37.85 18.23 22.25
CA ALA A 279 -37.03 19.18 23.01
C ALA A 279 -36.34 18.55 24.22
N GLU A 280 -36.95 17.55 24.86
CA GLU A 280 -36.39 16.86 26.03
C GLU A 280 -35.14 16.04 25.64
N TYR A 281 -35.22 15.22 24.59
CA TYR A 281 -34.08 14.45 24.10
C TYR A 281 -32.97 15.34 23.52
N ARG A 282 -33.29 16.55 23.05
CA ARG A 282 -32.27 17.49 22.55
C ARG A 282 -31.27 17.91 23.62
N ALA A 283 -31.62 17.91 24.90
CA ALA A 283 -30.72 18.41 25.95
C ALA A 283 -29.37 17.68 26.00
N ASN A 284 -29.37 16.36 25.75
CA ASN A 284 -28.16 15.52 25.77
C ASN A 284 -27.87 14.86 24.42
N ALA A 285 -28.43 15.41 23.33
CA ALA A 285 -28.28 14.81 22.01
C ALA A 285 -26.86 14.98 21.45
N SER A 286 -26.42 13.99 20.69
CA SER A 286 -25.15 14.00 19.96
C SER A 286 -25.33 13.53 18.53
N PHE A 287 -24.49 14.03 17.63
CA PHE A 287 -24.42 13.53 16.26
C PHE A 287 -23.49 12.32 16.20
N VAL A 288 -23.88 11.30 15.43
CA VAL A 288 -23.03 10.14 15.12
C VAL A 288 -22.91 10.04 13.60
N MET A 289 -21.67 10.11 13.12
CA MET A 289 -21.33 10.02 11.69
C MET A 289 -19.90 9.51 11.51
N ASN A 290 -19.55 9.05 10.32
CA ASN A 290 -18.16 8.68 10.04
C ASN A 290 -17.30 9.88 9.62
N SER A 291 -15.98 9.71 9.57
CA SER A 291 -15.04 10.81 9.26
C SER A 291 -15.25 11.41 7.87
N LYS A 292 -15.62 10.58 6.88
CA LYS A 292 -15.88 11.04 5.51
C LYS A 292 -17.14 11.90 5.42
N THR A 293 -18.18 11.52 6.13
CA THR A 293 -19.43 12.27 6.27
C THR A 293 -19.19 13.57 7.04
N ALA A 294 -18.42 13.55 8.13
CA ALA A 294 -17.99 14.77 8.81
C ALA A 294 -17.20 15.70 7.89
N GLY A 295 -16.35 15.14 7.02
CA GLY A 295 -15.65 15.89 5.97
C GLY A 295 -16.61 16.52 4.95
N ALA A 296 -17.69 15.85 4.58
CA ALA A 296 -18.72 16.39 3.68
C ALA A 296 -19.53 17.52 4.34
N VAL A 297 -19.94 17.33 5.59
CA VAL A 297 -20.61 18.36 6.42
C VAL A 297 -19.72 19.61 6.53
N ARG A 298 -18.41 19.42 6.74
CA ARG A 298 -17.44 20.53 6.81
C ARG A 298 -17.23 21.24 5.47
N LYS A 299 -17.45 20.57 4.33
CA LYS A 299 -17.32 21.18 3.00
C LYS A 299 -18.51 22.07 2.63
N MET A 300 -19.59 22.06 3.42
CA MET A 300 -20.74 22.94 3.18
C MET A 300 -20.34 24.41 3.33
N LYS A 301 -20.81 25.23 2.39
CA LYS A 301 -20.48 26.65 2.29
C LYS A 301 -21.73 27.50 2.14
N ASP A 302 -21.64 28.75 2.56
CA ASP A 302 -22.60 29.79 2.17
C ASP A 302 -22.35 30.26 0.73
N ALA A 303 -23.23 31.15 0.24
CA ALA A 303 -23.12 31.74 -1.10
C ALA A 303 -21.83 32.57 -1.29
N ASP A 304 -21.21 33.03 -0.19
CA ASP A 304 -19.96 33.78 -0.18
C ASP A 304 -18.72 32.86 -0.14
N GLY A 305 -18.91 31.54 -0.09
CA GLY A 305 -17.85 30.54 -0.07
C GLY A 305 -17.23 30.27 1.30
N ARG A 306 -17.79 30.81 2.39
CA ARG A 306 -17.36 30.58 3.77
C ARG A 306 -17.92 29.24 4.26
N PHE A 307 -17.11 28.50 5.02
CA PHE A 307 -17.56 27.25 5.63
C PHE A 307 -18.59 27.53 6.72
N LEU A 308 -19.71 26.81 6.67
CA LEU A 308 -20.78 26.93 7.67
C LEU A 308 -20.38 26.34 9.02
N TRP A 309 -19.53 25.32 8.99
CA TRP A 309 -19.01 24.66 10.17
C TRP A 309 -17.50 24.87 10.27
N SER A 310 -17.09 25.58 11.30
CA SER A 310 -15.70 25.69 11.75
C SER A 310 -15.56 24.99 13.08
N ASP A 311 -14.54 24.14 13.21
CA ASP A 311 -14.19 23.57 14.51
C ASP A 311 -13.82 24.70 15.49
N GLY A 312 -14.12 24.50 16.77
CA GLY A 312 -13.71 25.44 17.80
C GLY A 312 -12.19 25.56 17.78
N LEU A 313 -11.65 26.76 17.58
CA LEU A 313 -10.19 26.97 17.61
C LEU A 313 -9.57 26.68 19.00
N ALA A 314 -10.39 26.40 20.01
CA ALA A 314 -9.99 26.04 21.35
C ALA A 314 -9.55 24.58 21.40
N ALA A 315 -8.26 24.36 21.67
CA ALA A 315 -7.70 23.02 21.85
C ALA A 315 -8.45 22.26 22.96
N GLY A 316 -8.98 21.08 22.62
CA GLY A 316 -9.53 20.11 23.58
C GLY A 316 -11.05 20.06 23.68
N GLU A 317 -11.81 20.90 22.97
CA GLU A 317 -13.27 20.77 22.91
C GLU A 317 -13.69 19.83 21.77
N PRO A 318 -14.60 18.85 22.00
CA PRO A 318 -15.11 18.00 20.93
C PRO A 318 -15.76 18.86 19.84
N ALA A 319 -15.56 18.48 18.57
CA ALA A 319 -16.14 19.21 17.46
C ALA A 319 -17.66 19.34 17.64
N ARG A 320 -18.17 20.58 17.66
CA ARG A 320 -19.59 20.87 17.87
C ARG A 320 -20.25 21.27 16.56
N LEU A 321 -21.35 20.61 16.22
CA LEU A 321 -22.20 20.95 15.08
C LEU A 321 -23.53 21.49 15.63
N MET A 322 -23.89 22.72 15.27
CA MET A 322 -25.12 23.38 15.75
C MET A 322 -25.27 23.42 17.29
N GLY A 323 -24.16 23.44 18.02
CA GLY A 323 -24.14 23.43 19.49
C GLY A 323 -24.09 22.05 20.14
N TYR A 324 -24.25 20.96 19.37
CA TYR A 324 -24.20 19.58 19.88
C TYR A 324 -22.87 18.90 19.58
N PRO A 325 -22.41 17.98 20.45
CA PRO A 325 -21.18 17.22 20.21
C PRO A 325 -21.33 16.26 19.02
N VAL A 326 -20.22 16.04 18.31
CA VAL A 326 -20.12 15.07 17.20
C VAL A 326 -19.24 13.90 17.62
N LEU A 327 -19.81 12.69 17.64
CA LEU A 327 -19.10 11.43 17.75
C LEU A 327 -18.73 10.92 16.35
N VAL A 328 -17.44 10.84 16.07
CA VAL A 328 -16.92 10.30 14.81
C VAL A 328 -16.78 8.78 14.92
N ALA A 329 -17.82 8.05 14.55
CA ALA A 329 -17.83 6.59 14.54
C ALA A 329 -17.62 6.08 13.11
N GLU A 330 -16.46 5.48 12.83
CA GLU A 330 -16.10 5.01 11.48
C GLU A 330 -16.96 3.83 11.00
N ASP A 331 -17.66 3.17 11.92
CA ASP A 331 -18.56 2.06 11.60
C ASP A 331 -19.90 2.53 11.01
N MET A 332 -20.18 3.84 11.02
CA MET A 332 -21.34 4.42 10.30
C MET A 332 -21.17 4.30 8.78
N PRO A 333 -22.26 4.04 8.03
CA PRO A 333 -22.20 3.98 6.58
C PRO A 333 -21.81 5.35 5.99
N ASP A 334 -21.10 5.31 4.87
CA ASP A 334 -20.82 6.48 4.05
C ASP A 334 -22.12 7.07 3.45
N ILE A 335 -22.06 8.35 3.07
CA ILE A 335 -23.07 8.98 2.22
C ILE A 335 -23.22 8.17 0.92
N GLY A 336 -24.45 7.78 0.62
CA GLY A 336 -24.83 7.02 -0.57
C GLY A 336 -26.35 7.02 -0.74
N ALA A 337 -26.84 6.52 -1.88
CA ALA A 337 -28.28 6.45 -2.12
C ALA A 337 -28.97 5.60 -1.04
N ASP A 338 -30.03 6.13 -0.44
CA ASP A 338 -30.80 5.52 0.66
C ASP A 338 -29.99 5.22 1.93
N ALA A 339 -28.76 5.72 2.05
CA ALA A 339 -27.93 5.49 3.21
C ALA A 339 -28.35 6.37 4.40
N PHE A 340 -28.24 5.82 5.60
CA PHE A 340 -28.42 6.54 6.87
C PHE A 340 -27.06 6.95 7.45
N ALA A 341 -26.39 7.91 6.81
CA ALA A 341 -24.99 8.24 7.14
C ALA A 341 -24.84 9.15 8.37
N ILE A 342 -25.93 9.80 8.82
CA ILE A 342 -25.95 10.65 10.02
C ILE A 342 -27.09 10.19 10.93
N ALA A 343 -26.77 10.01 12.20
CA ALA A 343 -27.75 9.84 13.26
C ALA A 343 -27.64 11.00 14.25
N PHE A 344 -28.76 11.40 14.83
CA PHE A 344 -28.84 12.45 15.85
C PHE A 344 -29.83 12.03 16.93
N GLY A 345 -29.42 12.12 18.18
CA GLY A 345 -30.28 11.68 19.27
C GLY A 345 -29.59 11.65 20.62
N ASP A 346 -30.40 11.42 21.64
CA ASP A 346 -29.93 11.05 22.97
C ASP A 346 -29.70 9.55 23.01
N PHE A 347 -28.45 9.14 22.76
CA PHE A 347 -28.07 7.73 22.78
C PHE A 347 -28.03 7.15 24.19
N HIS A 348 -27.96 7.97 25.24
CA HIS A 348 -27.99 7.47 26.62
C HIS A 348 -29.36 6.88 26.94
N ASN A 349 -30.43 7.59 26.58
CA ASN A 349 -31.79 7.08 26.72
C ASN A 349 -32.20 6.14 25.58
N GLY A 350 -31.69 6.40 24.36
CA GLY A 350 -32.07 5.69 23.15
C GLY A 350 -31.45 4.31 22.98
N TYR A 351 -30.20 4.08 23.42
CA TYR A 351 -29.49 2.83 23.20
C TYR A 351 -28.91 2.29 24.51
N THR A 352 -29.27 1.06 24.86
CA THR A 352 -28.80 0.39 26.07
C THR A 352 -27.87 -0.76 25.71
N ILE A 353 -26.64 -0.72 26.24
CA ILE A 353 -25.62 -1.75 26.13
C ILE A 353 -25.63 -2.58 27.41
N ALA A 354 -25.97 -3.86 27.30
CA ALA A 354 -25.89 -4.80 28.41
C ALA A 354 -24.59 -5.61 28.29
N GLU A 355 -23.72 -5.55 29.29
CA GLU A 355 -22.47 -6.30 29.25
C GLU A 355 -22.17 -7.03 30.54
N ARG A 356 -21.34 -8.08 30.41
CA ARG A 356 -20.61 -8.63 31.54
C ARG A 356 -19.20 -8.02 31.50
N PRO A 357 -18.74 -7.35 32.58
CA PRO A 357 -17.45 -6.67 32.57
C PRO A 357 -16.25 -7.62 32.40
N ASP A 358 -16.41 -8.89 32.76
CA ASP A 358 -15.34 -9.87 32.74
C ASP A 358 -15.05 -10.38 31.32
N MET A 359 -13.86 -10.05 30.79
CA MET A 359 -13.27 -10.76 29.65
C MET A 359 -12.57 -12.03 30.14
N ARG A 360 -12.92 -13.18 29.56
CA ARG A 360 -12.31 -14.47 29.89
C ARG A 360 -11.25 -14.80 28.86
N VAL A 361 -10.05 -15.16 29.32
CA VAL A 361 -8.96 -15.64 28.47
C VAL A 361 -8.51 -17.00 28.98
N LEU A 362 -8.52 -17.99 28.10
CA LEU A 362 -8.08 -19.34 28.34
C LEU A 362 -6.94 -19.67 27.39
N ARG A 363 -5.82 -20.12 27.94
CA ARG A 363 -4.73 -20.73 27.18
C ARG A 363 -4.92 -22.24 27.11
N ASP A 364 -4.94 -22.79 25.91
CA ASP A 364 -5.13 -24.22 25.69
C ASP A 364 -3.92 -24.81 24.92
N PRO A 365 -2.99 -25.48 25.62
CA PRO A 365 -1.89 -26.23 25.00
C PRO A 365 -2.25 -27.69 24.68
N PHE A 366 -3.48 -28.13 24.97
CA PHE A 366 -3.86 -29.54 24.90
C PHE A 366 -4.52 -29.91 23.58
N SER A 367 -5.39 -29.04 23.04
CA SER A 367 -6.24 -29.40 21.90
C SER A 367 -5.49 -29.56 20.57
N ALA A 368 -4.44 -28.78 20.31
CA ALA A 368 -3.73 -28.84 19.03
C ALA A 368 -2.21 -28.78 19.19
N LYS A 369 -1.56 -29.90 19.54
CA LYS A 369 -0.09 -29.99 19.59
C LYS A 369 0.50 -29.80 18.18
N PRO A 370 1.58 -29.01 17.98
CA PRO A 370 2.45 -28.31 18.95
C PRO A 370 2.09 -26.82 19.16
N HIS A 371 0.82 -26.44 18.98
CA HIS A 371 0.33 -25.09 19.11
C HIS A 371 -0.34 -24.83 20.47
N VAL A 372 -0.37 -23.57 20.86
CA VAL A 372 -1.20 -23.05 21.95
C VAL A 372 -2.31 -22.21 21.35
N LEU A 373 -3.55 -22.48 21.75
CA LEU A 373 -4.70 -21.68 21.36
C LEU A 373 -5.02 -20.70 22.49
N PHE A 374 -5.19 -19.43 22.15
CA PHE A 374 -5.64 -18.40 23.09
C PHE A 374 -7.13 -18.18 22.84
N TYR A 375 -7.98 -18.80 23.64
CA TYR A 375 -9.42 -18.60 23.56
C TYR A 375 -9.82 -17.44 24.46
N ALA A 376 -10.22 -16.33 23.85
CA ALA A 376 -10.77 -15.19 24.55
C ALA A 376 -12.26 -15.05 24.25
N SER A 377 -13.07 -14.76 25.26
CA SER A 377 -14.48 -14.42 25.07
C SER A 377 -14.96 -13.30 25.99
N LYS A 378 -15.92 -12.53 25.48
CA LYS A 378 -16.63 -11.45 26.16
C LYS A 378 -18.12 -11.58 25.84
N ARG A 379 -19.00 -11.27 26.80
CA ARG A 379 -20.45 -11.23 26.54
C ARG A 379 -20.98 -9.81 26.54
N VAL A 380 -21.67 -9.46 25.47
CA VAL A 380 -22.23 -8.13 25.24
C VAL A 380 -23.51 -8.24 24.41
N GLY A 381 -24.50 -7.46 24.81
CA GLY A 381 -25.76 -7.24 24.12
C GLY A 381 -25.97 -5.74 23.95
N GLY A 382 -26.84 -5.39 23.02
CA GLY A 382 -27.20 -4.00 22.77
C GLY A 382 -28.45 -3.94 21.92
N ASP A 383 -29.37 -3.07 22.32
CA ASP A 383 -30.55 -2.74 21.54
C ASP A 383 -31.04 -1.33 21.86
N ILE A 384 -31.95 -0.82 21.04
CA ILE A 384 -32.65 0.44 21.27
C ILE A 384 -33.58 0.28 22.47
N SER A 385 -33.44 1.13 23.47
CA SER A 385 -34.38 1.24 24.60
C SER A 385 -35.48 2.26 24.31
N ASP A 386 -35.20 3.34 23.59
CA ASP A 386 -36.20 4.38 23.28
C ASP A 386 -36.14 4.77 21.80
N PHE A 387 -37.21 4.44 21.06
CA PHE A 387 -37.34 4.70 19.63
C PHE A 387 -37.59 6.18 19.30
N ALA A 388 -38.00 7.00 20.27
CA ALA A 388 -38.21 8.44 20.07
C ALA A 388 -36.90 9.24 20.20
N ALA A 389 -35.93 8.70 20.94
CA ALA A 389 -34.69 9.38 21.30
C ALA A 389 -33.67 9.50 20.16
N ILE A 390 -33.79 8.69 19.10
CA ILE A 390 -32.85 8.66 17.96
C ILE A 390 -33.59 8.98 16.66
N LYS A 391 -33.02 9.88 15.86
CA LYS A 391 -33.47 10.22 14.51
C LYS A 391 -32.33 10.02 13.52
N LEU A 392 -32.69 9.67 12.29
CA LEU A 392 -31.75 9.34 11.22
C LEU A 392 -31.88 10.34 10.07
N LEU A 393 -30.77 10.61 9.39
CA LEU A 393 -30.77 11.36 8.13
C LEU A 393 -30.60 10.38 6.97
N LYS A 394 -31.60 10.31 6.10
CA LYS A 394 -31.59 9.45 4.92
C LYS A 394 -31.21 10.23 3.68
N PHE A 395 -30.21 9.76 2.94
CA PHE A 395 -29.78 10.38 1.68
C PHE A 395 -30.65 9.90 0.50
N ALA A 396 -31.89 10.38 0.49
CA ALA A 396 -32.91 10.03 -0.49
C ALA A 396 -33.75 11.27 -0.88
N VAL A 397 -34.51 11.12 -1.96
CA VAL A 397 -35.58 12.06 -2.31
C VAL A 397 -36.73 11.87 -1.30
N ALA A 398 -37.39 12.97 -0.95
CA ALA A 398 -38.50 13.00 -0.01
C ALA A 398 -39.71 12.17 -0.47
#